data_AF-A0A969XJ28-F1
#
_entry.id   AF-A0A969XJ28-F1
#
_cell.length_a   1.000
_cell.length_b   1.000
_cell.length_c   1.000
_cell.angle_alpha   90.00
_cell.angle_beta   90.00
_cell.angle_gamma   90.00
#
_symmetry.space_group_name_H-M   'P 1'
#
loop_
_entity.id
_entity.type
_entity.pdbx_description
1 polymer ?
#
loop_
_entity_poly.entity_id
_entity_poly.type
_entity_poly.pdbx_seq_one_letter_code
_entity_poly.pdbx_strand_id
1 'polypeptide(L)'
;MIESTLYLEKISRYDRPAEPVSVSIPFAQGLLRDPAHLAIGDPASGADCPLQSRVLGRWADGSIKWLLVHMQPNLPGNGDKTLTLRVNGPQAPVEPAAQVTVTEGDDGVRIDTGVISFLVPRSGYLPLRDVALEGRPLFGSQPLGGFRLTVDGRTVGTAEAPVELEVEEAGPLRAVILVRGKHRATDGSAYLDFRGRIVAHAGKPYVEVEHQFIHAEEDPELSLQSLDLAYRPERAEGAQPALALGEGYYGTRVEEGIEPLALTIDDEKILFDSNEHFIESFYGDFWVDWRDPSGGLCLSVYQAHQNFPKGLRVAPEGIDCALYPREAQPARLLRGMGKTHRLLLHFHGPEADRQDLSARSLQFQLPDVPTLPRAWYRENNPWLEAYFPEALPNRLITRLSTMHDEHPKAHGMFHFGDAPNASYTNQGRGRGESVWGNLEYDRPHACALYYALTGQRRVRDSAIASAQHWVDVDLCKYDPDPLIHGGLKIHTRYHVTGGVTPSHEWTEGLLD
;
A
#
# COMPACT_ATOMS: atom_id res chain seq x y z
N MET A 1 24.83 9.68 -24.21
CA MET A 1 23.65 8.81 -24.09
C MET A 1 24.07 7.50 -23.46
N ILE A 2 23.48 7.15 -22.33
CA ILE A 2 23.62 5.84 -21.68
C ILE A 2 22.28 5.12 -21.85
N GLU A 3 22.32 3.83 -22.16
CA GLU A 3 21.13 3.00 -22.32
C GLU A 3 21.13 1.82 -21.35
N SER A 4 19.95 1.45 -20.88
CA SER A 4 19.71 0.26 -20.06
C SER A 4 18.27 -0.24 -20.27
N THR A 5 17.81 -1.17 -19.44
CA THR A 5 16.48 -1.74 -19.55
C THR A 5 15.72 -1.70 -18.23
N LEU A 6 14.40 -1.68 -18.34
CA LEU A 6 13.47 -1.92 -17.24
C LEU A 6 12.67 -3.17 -17.58
N TYR A 7 12.83 -4.22 -16.79
CA TYR A 7 12.16 -5.50 -17.00
C TYR A 7 10.94 -5.65 -16.08
N LEU A 8 9.80 -6.01 -16.65
CA LEU A 8 8.58 -6.38 -15.95
C LEU A 8 8.31 -7.87 -16.18
N GLU A 9 8.19 -8.61 -15.08
CA GLU A 9 7.96 -10.05 -15.07
C GLU A 9 6.57 -10.44 -15.61
N LYS A 10 6.44 -11.68 -16.11
CA LYS A 10 5.16 -12.29 -16.44
C LYS A 10 4.41 -12.70 -15.16
N ILE A 11 3.60 -11.79 -14.60
CA ILE A 11 2.88 -12.04 -13.33
C ILE A 11 1.37 -12.16 -13.46
N SER A 12 0.78 -11.74 -14.59
CA SER A 12 -0.67 -11.77 -14.78
C SER A 12 -1.06 -12.39 -16.10
N ARG A 13 -2.18 -13.12 -16.10
CA ARG A 13 -2.77 -13.72 -17.30
C ARG A 13 -3.59 -12.73 -18.14
N TYR A 14 -3.93 -11.57 -17.58
CA TYR A 14 -4.80 -10.57 -18.19
C TYR A 14 -3.99 -9.43 -18.78
N ASP A 15 -4.43 -8.84 -19.88
CA ASP A 15 -3.83 -7.61 -20.39
C ASP A 15 -4.04 -6.46 -19.39
N ARG A 16 -3.03 -5.59 -19.28
CA ARG A 16 -3.04 -4.44 -18.36
C ARG A 16 -2.75 -3.19 -19.17
N PRO A 17 -3.79 -2.61 -19.83
CA PRO A 17 -3.63 -1.44 -20.67
C PRO A 17 -3.31 -0.21 -19.81
N ALA A 18 -2.33 0.57 -20.25
CA ALA A 18 -1.85 1.76 -19.56
C ALA A 18 -1.66 1.54 -18.04
N GLU A 19 -1.01 0.45 -17.65
CA GLU A 19 -0.92 0.02 -16.25
C GLU A 19 -0.03 0.98 -15.45
N PRO A 20 -0.50 1.58 -14.34
CA PRO A 20 0.33 2.46 -13.55
C PRO A 20 1.45 1.67 -12.89
N VAL A 21 2.69 2.01 -13.25
CA VAL A 21 3.88 1.40 -12.65
C VAL A 21 4.82 2.50 -12.17
N SER A 22 5.52 2.20 -11.08
CA SER A 22 6.46 3.12 -10.45
C SER A 22 7.80 2.44 -10.25
N VAL A 23 8.89 3.16 -10.51
CA VAL A 23 10.25 2.69 -10.27
C VAL A 23 11.09 3.81 -9.66
N SER A 24 11.90 3.48 -8.66
CA SER A 24 12.95 4.36 -8.15
C SER A 24 14.25 4.00 -8.85
N ILE A 25 14.87 4.95 -9.54
CA ILE A 25 16.07 4.74 -10.34
C ILE A 25 17.24 5.48 -9.68
N PRO A 26 18.32 4.76 -9.30
CA PRO A 26 19.52 5.40 -8.78
C PRO A 26 20.42 5.86 -9.93
N PHE A 27 21.16 6.95 -9.70
CA PHE A 27 22.13 7.50 -10.64
C PHE A 27 23.45 7.80 -9.93
N ALA A 28 24.57 7.48 -10.60
CA ALA A 28 25.89 7.87 -10.14
C ALA A 28 26.01 9.40 -10.00
N GLN A 29 26.86 9.85 -9.09
CA GLN A 29 27.19 11.26 -8.94
C GLN A 29 27.65 11.86 -10.28
N GLY A 30 27.04 12.98 -10.66
CA GLY A 30 27.29 13.72 -11.89
C GLY A 30 26.53 13.19 -13.12
N LEU A 31 25.83 12.05 -13.04
CA LEU A 31 25.27 11.42 -14.23
C LEU A 31 24.01 12.12 -14.75
N LEU A 32 23.03 12.39 -13.88
CA LEU A 32 21.76 13.04 -14.25
C LEU A 32 21.56 14.27 -13.38
N ARG A 33 21.32 15.44 -13.99
CA ARG A 33 21.06 16.70 -13.26
C ARG A 33 19.61 17.15 -13.35
N ASP A 34 18.99 16.95 -14.52
CA ASP A 34 17.62 17.32 -14.84
C ASP A 34 16.82 16.06 -15.18
N PRO A 35 15.69 15.78 -14.51
CA PRO A 35 14.82 14.65 -14.84
C PRO A 35 14.35 14.64 -16.30
N ALA A 36 14.27 15.80 -16.96
CA ALA A 36 13.89 15.92 -18.36
C ALA A 36 14.92 15.32 -19.36
N HIS A 37 16.05 14.82 -18.87
CA HIS A 37 17.04 14.07 -19.63
C HIS A 37 16.94 12.54 -19.43
N LEU A 38 15.86 12.07 -18.79
CA LEU A 38 15.45 10.66 -18.73
C LEU A 38 14.30 10.37 -19.70
N ALA A 39 14.43 9.31 -20.50
CA ALA A 39 13.33 8.77 -21.30
C ALA A 39 13.24 7.26 -21.11
N ILE A 40 12.00 6.76 -21.17
CA ILE A 40 11.70 5.33 -21.16
C ILE A 40 10.88 5.04 -22.40
N GLY A 41 11.37 4.16 -23.27
CA GLY A 41 10.71 3.77 -24.51
C GLY A 41 10.14 2.36 -24.45
N ASP A 42 9.05 2.13 -25.18
CA ASP A 42 8.49 0.82 -25.44
C ASP A 42 8.93 0.33 -26.83
N PRO A 43 9.86 -0.64 -26.92
CA PRO A 43 10.34 -1.14 -28.21
C PRO A 43 9.24 -1.72 -29.09
N ALA A 44 8.14 -2.21 -28.52
CA ALA A 44 7.05 -2.81 -29.27
C ALA A 44 6.23 -1.77 -30.04
N SER A 45 6.06 -0.56 -29.48
CA SER A 45 5.36 0.54 -30.14
C SER A 45 6.30 1.50 -30.89
N GLY A 46 7.58 1.51 -30.52
CA GLY A 46 8.57 2.48 -31.00
C GLY A 46 8.38 3.88 -30.40
N ALA A 47 7.54 4.03 -29.37
CA ALA A 47 7.21 5.31 -28.74
C ALA A 47 7.75 5.40 -27.30
N ASP A 48 7.99 6.63 -26.86
CA ASP A 48 8.36 6.93 -25.48
C ASP A 48 7.12 7.00 -24.58
N CYS A 49 7.28 6.52 -23.35
CA CYS A 49 6.26 6.63 -22.33
C CYS A 49 6.20 8.07 -21.80
N PRO A 50 5.00 8.62 -21.57
CA PRO A 50 4.84 9.76 -20.69
C PRO A 50 5.46 9.45 -19.33
N LEU A 51 6.24 10.38 -18.80
CA LEU A 51 6.91 10.25 -17.51
C LEU A 51 6.45 11.35 -16.57
N GLN A 52 6.15 10.97 -15.34
CA GLN A 52 6.02 11.88 -14.21
C GLN A 52 7.07 11.49 -13.19
N SER A 53 7.89 12.43 -12.74
CA SER A 53 9.04 12.11 -11.89
C SER A 53 9.21 13.06 -10.71
N ARG A 54 9.79 12.53 -9.64
CA ARG A 54 10.11 13.27 -8.41
C ARG A 54 11.51 12.91 -7.95
N VAL A 55 12.35 13.93 -7.75
CA VAL A 55 13.69 13.74 -7.19
C VAL A 55 13.55 13.39 -5.70
N LEU A 56 14.04 12.22 -5.30
CA LEU A 56 13.99 11.76 -3.91
C LEU A 56 15.26 12.15 -3.14
N GLY A 57 16.39 12.26 -3.83
CA GLY A 57 17.67 12.62 -3.23
C GLY A 57 18.65 13.17 -4.25
N ARG A 58 19.60 13.98 -3.77
CA ARG A 58 20.68 14.56 -4.58
C ARG A 58 22.04 14.27 -3.94
N TRP A 59 23.05 14.12 -4.79
CA TRP A 59 24.44 14.13 -4.39
C TRP A 59 24.90 15.54 -4.01
N ALA A 60 26.05 15.64 -3.34
CA ALA A 60 26.63 16.90 -2.92
C ALA A 60 26.94 17.87 -4.08
N ASP A 61 27.13 17.38 -5.31
CA ASP A 61 27.35 18.20 -6.51
C ASP A 61 26.04 18.69 -7.18
N GLY A 62 24.90 18.41 -6.55
CA GLY A 62 23.55 18.75 -7.02
C GLY A 62 22.96 17.79 -8.05
N SER A 63 23.72 16.79 -8.53
CA SER A 63 23.18 15.74 -9.39
C SER A 63 22.18 14.86 -8.64
N ILE A 64 21.28 14.21 -9.38
CA ILE A 64 20.24 13.36 -8.84
C ILE A 64 20.88 12.06 -8.34
N LYS A 65 20.59 11.67 -7.09
CA LYS A 65 20.95 10.36 -6.50
C LYS A 65 19.85 9.34 -6.78
N TRP A 66 18.60 9.72 -6.50
CA TRP A 66 17.41 8.89 -6.71
C TRP A 66 16.30 9.68 -7.40
N LEU A 67 15.72 9.07 -8.42
CA LEU A 67 14.54 9.60 -9.11
C LEU A 67 13.40 8.58 -9.05
N LEU A 68 12.29 8.97 -8.45
CA LEU A 68 11.03 8.25 -8.58
C LEU A 68 10.41 8.58 -9.93
N VAL A 69 10.02 7.57 -10.69
CA VAL A 69 9.41 7.71 -12.01
C VAL A 69 8.11 6.91 -12.07
N HIS A 70 7.05 7.56 -12.52
CA HIS A 70 5.74 7.00 -12.81
C HIS A 70 5.51 6.97 -14.32
N MET A 71 4.96 5.87 -14.81
CA MET A 71 4.61 5.65 -16.22
C MET A 71 3.43 4.68 -16.34
N GLN A 72 2.81 4.63 -17.52
CA GLN A 72 1.66 3.78 -17.81
C GLN A 72 1.83 2.96 -19.10
N PRO A 73 2.75 1.98 -19.15
CA PRO A 73 2.93 1.11 -20.31
C PRO A 73 1.74 0.15 -20.49
N ASN A 74 1.54 -0.32 -21.72
CA ASN A 74 0.64 -1.46 -21.97
C ASN A 74 1.39 -2.76 -21.67
N LEU A 75 0.91 -3.55 -20.70
CA LEU A 75 1.54 -4.81 -20.32
C LEU A 75 0.70 -5.99 -20.82
N PRO A 76 1.33 -6.99 -21.49
CA PRO A 76 0.60 -8.13 -22.01
C PRO A 76 0.17 -9.09 -20.90
N GLY A 77 -0.98 -9.73 -21.10
CA GLY A 77 -1.38 -10.93 -20.38
C GLY A 77 -0.51 -12.11 -20.81
N ASN A 78 -0.14 -12.96 -19.86
CA ASN A 78 0.68 -14.16 -20.08
C ASN A 78 2.05 -13.90 -20.75
N GLY A 79 2.55 -12.67 -20.70
CA GLY A 79 3.87 -12.28 -21.20
C GLY A 79 4.61 -11.37 -20.22
N ASP A 80 5.93 -11.29 -20.38
CA ASP A 80 6.75 -10.28 -19.75
C ASP A 80 6.87 -9.03 -20.63
N LYS A 81 7.55 -7.99 -20.14
CA LYS A 81 7.83 -6.79 -20.93
C LYS A 81 9.18 -6.19 -20.58
N THR A 82 9.92 -5.74 -21.59
CA THR A 82 11.15 -4.96 -21.40
C THR A 82 11.00 -3.59 -22.04
N LEU A 83 11.24 -2.54 -21.26
CA LEU A 83 11.30 -1.15 -21.72
C LEU A 83 12.76 -0.70 -21.83
N THR A 84 13.04 0.27 -22.70
CA THR A 84 14.38 0.85 -22.88
C THR A 84 14.52 2.12 -22.05
N LEU A 85 15.50 2.16 -21.15
CA LEU A 85 15.87 3.34 -20.36
C LEU A 85 16.98 4.11 -21.08
N ARG A 86 16.83 5.42 -21.29
CA ARG A 86 17.86 6.28 -21.91
C ARG A 86 18.12 7.53 -21.09
N VAL A 87 19.40 7.83 -20.88
CA VAL A 87 19.89 8.96 -20.08
C VAL A 87 20.77 9.89 -20.92
N ASN A 88 20.55 11.21 -20.82
CA ASN A 88 21.29 12.24 -21.54
C ASN A 88 21.27 12.04 -23.07
N GLY A 89 20.07 11.89 -23.64
CA GLY A 89 19.80 11.89 -25.08
C GLY A 89 18.75 12.95 -25.46
N PRO A 90 18.51 13.21 -26.76
CA PRO A 90 17.43 14.09 -27.20
C PRO A 90 16.09 13.54 -26.73
N GLN A 91 15.31 14.35 -26.03
CA GLN A 91 14.02 13.95 -25.47
C GLN A 91 13.01 15.07 -25.69
N ALA A 92 11.88 14.71 -26.30
CA ALA A 92 10.70 15.56 -26.33
C ALA A 92 9.76 15.07 -25.21
N PRO A 93 9.13 15.97 -24.45
CA PRO A 93 8.08 15.59 -23.52
C PRO A 93 6.98 14.81 -24.26
N VAL A 94 6.55 13.69 -23.68
CA VAL A 94 5.42 12.92 -24.19
C VAL A 94 4.23 13.16 -23.27
N GLU A 95 3.15 13.68 -23.85
CA GLU A 95 1.90 13.88 -23.14
C GLU A 95 1.14 12.55 -23.01
N PRO A 96 0.54 12.25 -21.84
CA PRO A 96 -0.30 11.07 -21.69
C PRO A 96 -1.66 11.25 -22.36
N ALA A 97 -2.26 10.14 -22.78
CA ALA A 97 -3.55 10.13 -23.47
C ALA A 97 -4.73 10.57 -22.57
N ALA A 98 -4.63 10.31 -21.26
CA ALA A 98 -5.50 10.82 -20.23
C ALA A 98 -4.63 11.52 -19.17
N GLN A 99 -5.22 12.46 -18.44
CA GLN A 99 -4.51 13.23 -17.42
C GLN A 99 -5.25 13.24 -16.09
N VAL A 100 -4.49 13.27 -14.99
CA VAL A 100 -5.03 13.66 -13.68
C VAL A 100 -4.98 15.17 -13.55
N THR A 101 -6.08 15.77 -13.12
CA THR A 101 -6.14 17.18 -12.71
C THR A 101 -6.51 17.28 -11.23
N VAL A 102 -5.88 18.24 -10.54
CA VAL A 102 -6.08 18.51 -9.11
C VAL A 102 -6.47 19.97 -8.96
N THR A 103 -7.59 20.23 -8.29
CA THR A 103 -8.07 21.58 -7.99
C THR A 103 -8.32 21.71 -6.50
N GLU A 104 -7.55 22.59 -5.84
CA GLU A 104 -7.75 22.91 -4.43
C GLU A 104 -8.86 23.95 -4.26
N GLY A 105 -9.73 23.73 -3.27
CA GLY A 105 -10.81 24.64 -2.89
C GLY A 105 -10.99 24.72 -1.36
N ASP A 106 -11.93 25.57 -0.95
CA ASP A 106 -12.25 25.78 0.47
C ASP A 106 -12.88 24.53 1.11
N ASP A 107 -13.64 23.77 0.33
CA ASP A 107 -14.36 22.56 0.74
C ASP A 107 -13.50 21.29 0.69
N GLY A 108 -12.36 21.30 -0.01
CA GLY A 108 -11.46 20.16 -0.14
C GLY A 108 -10.57 20.20 -1.38
N VAL A 109 -10.17 19.03 -1.85
CA VAL A 109 -9.37 18.86 -3.07
C VAL A 109 -10.15 18.03 -4.08
N ARG A 110 -10.48 18.60 -5.24
CA ARG A 110 -11.14 17.90 -6.36
C ARG A 110 -10.07 17.22 -7.21
N ILE A 111 -10.30 15.95 -7.54
CA ILE A 111 -9.46 15.16 -8.44
C ILE A 111 -10.32 14.68 -9.62
N ASP A 112 -9.78 14.75 -10.82
CA ASP A 112 -10.36 14.17 -12.03
C ASP A 112 -9.29 13.36 -12.76
N THR A 113 -9.53 12.06 -12.99
CA THR A 113 -8.61 11.15 -13.69
C THR A 113 -8.84 11.11 -15.20
N GLY A 114 -9.82 11.86 -15.71
CA GLY A 114 -10.37 11.74 -17.06
C GLY A 114 -11.46 10.68 -17.20
N VAL A 115 -11.62 9.78 -16.20
CA VAL A 115 -12.66 8.73 -16.19
C VAL A 115 -13.53 8.84 -14.94
N ILE A 116 -12.94 9.11 -13.78
CA ILE A 116 -13.68 9.42 -12.55
C ILE A 116 -13.27 10.79 -12.02
N SER A 117 -14.21 11.50 -11.40
CA SER A 117 -13.92 12.69 -10.60
C SER A 117 -14.54 12.58 -9.22
N PHE A 118 -13.91 13.18 -8.22
CA PHE A 118 -14.37 13.14 -6.83
C PHE A 118 -13.75 14.28 -6.02
N LEU A 119 -14.31 14.52 -4.84
CA LEU A 119 -13.82 15.47 -3.83
C LEU A 119 -13.22 14.70 -2.65
N VAL A 120 -12.01 15.07 -2.24
CA VAL A 120 -11.45 14.73 -0.92
C VAL A 120 -11.81 15.89 0.02
N PRO A 121 -12.81 15.73 0.91
CA PRO A 121 -13.34 16.85 1.67
C PRO A 121 -12.40 17.29 2.79
N ARG A 122 -12.38 18.60 3.08
CA ARG A 122 -11.66 19.19 4.21
C ARG A 122 -12.42 19.07 5.52
N SER A 123 -13.73 18.81 5.49
CA SER A 123 -14.61 18.79 6.67
C SER A 123 -14.51 17.53 7.52
N GLY A 124 -13.76 16.51 7.07
CA GLY A 124 -13.62 15.20 7.70
C GLY A 124 -12.97 14.23 6.73
N TYR A 125 -12.37 13.14 7.22
CA TYR A 125 -11.88 12.09 6.33
C TYR A 125 -13.00 11.10 5.99
N LEU A 126 -13.77 11.49 4.99
CA LEU A 126 -14.68 10.66 4.20
C LEU A 126 -13.92 10.38 2.90
N PRO A 127 -13.43 9.16 2.61
CA PRO A 127 -12.39 8.95 1.61
C PRO A 127 -12.64 9.67 0.28
N LEU A 128 -13.88 9.61 -0.22
CA LEU A 128 -14.32 10.29 -1.44
C LEU A 128 -15.76 10.81 -1.27
N ARG A 129 -16.03 12.01 -1.81
CA ARG A 129 -17.35 12.62 -1.96
C ARG A 129 -17.60 13.02 -3.42
N ASP A 130 -18.87 13.27 -3.75
CA ASP A 130 -19.30 13.80 -5.05
C ASP A 130 -18.67 13.06 -6.24
N VAL A 131 -18.69 11.73 -6.15
CA VAL A 131 -18.07 10.83 -7.13
C VAL A 131 -18.89 10.87 -8.41
N ALA A 132 -18.22 11.05 -9.55
CA ALA A 132 -18.83 10.94 -10.86
C ALA A 132 -17.98 10.05 -11.76
N LEU A 133 -18.63 9.15 -12.50
CA LEU A 133 -18.02 8.29 -13.51
C LEU A 133 -18.43 8.83 -14.89
N GLU A 134 -17.43 9.19 -15.70
CA GLU A 134 -17.64 9.77 -17.04
C GLU A 134 -18.59 10.99 -17.00
N GLY A 135 -18.43 11.84 -15.99
CA GLY A 135 -19.25 13.03 -15.76
C GLY A 135 -20.65 12.75 -15.20
N ARG A 136 -21.05 11.49 -15.00
CA ARG A 136 -22.33 11.13 -14.38
C ARG A 136 -22.15 10.95 -12.86
N PRO A 137 -22.82 11.74 -12.01
CA PRO A 137 -22.78 11.52 -10.56
C PRO A 137 -23.26 10.12 -10.20
N LEU A 138 -22.56 9.49 -9.27
CA LEU A 138 -22.90 8.16 -8.76
C LEU A 138 -23.21 8.24 -7.26
N PHE A 139 -24.28 7.55 -6.85
CA PHE A 139 -24.52 7.15 -5.46
C PHE A 139 -24.71 8.26 -4.41
N GLY A 140 -25.04 9.49 -4.84
CA GLY A 140 -25.23 10.64 -3.95
C GLY A 140 -23.94 11.40 -3.64
N SER A 141 -24.05 12.46 -2.83
CA SER A 141 -22.91 13.36 -2.52
C SER A 141 -21.91 12.78 -1.50
N GLN A 142 -22.32 11.79 -0.73
CA GLN A 142 -21.51 11.17 0.32
C GLN A 142 -21.80 9.67 0.44
N PRO A 143 -21.40 8.86 -0.55
CA PRO A 143 -21.66 7.44 -0.52
C PRO A 143 -20.74 6.68 0.47
N LEU A 144 -19.61 7.27 0.86
CA LEU A 144 -18.68 6.70 1.84
C LEU A 144 -18.78 7.42 3.17
N GLY A 145 -18.84 6.63 4.25
CA GLY A 145 -18.67 7.13 5.61
C GLY A 145 -17.19 7.40 5.94
N GLY A 146 -16.95 7.82 7.19
CA GLY A 146 -15.59 7.88 7.74
C GLY A 146 -15.19 6.54 8.33
N PHE A 147 -13.89 6.36 8.60
CA PHE A 147 -13.39 5.23 9.36
C PHE A 147 -13.87 5.36 10.80
N ARG A 148 -14.42 4.28 11.36
CA ARG A 148 -14.99 4.25 12.71
C ARG A 148 -14.30 3.18 13.54
N LEU A 149 -13.80 3.55 14.71
CA LEU A 149 -13.18 2.64 15.66
C LEU A 149 -14.06 2.48 16.90
N THR A 150 -14.03 1.29 17.49
CA THR A 150 -14.44 1.10 18.88
C THR A 150 -13.21 0.71 19.68
N VAL A 151 -12.87 1.50 20.71
CA VAL A 151 -11.70 1.32 21.56
C VAL A 151 -12.12 1.55 23.01
N ASP A 152 -11.85 0.59 23.89
CA ASP A 152 -12.27 0.62 25.30
C ASP A 152 -13.76 0.91 25.52
N GLY A 153 -14.61 0.36 24.64
CA GLY A 153 -16.05 0.58 24.64
C GLY A 153 -16.50 1.93 24.08
N ARG A 154 -15.57 2.82 23.71
CA ARG A 154 -15.85 4.13 23.11
C ARG A 154 -15.78 4.06 21.59
N THR A 155 -16.81 4.57 20.92
CA THR A 155 -16.82 4.70 19.45
C THR A 155 -16.35 6.09 19.03
N VAL A 156 -15.40 6.14 18.09
CA VAL A 156 -14.87 7.36 17.50
C VAL A 156 -14.78 7.22 15.97
N GLY A 157 -14.80 8.32 15.23
CA GLY A 157 -14.69 8.28 13.76
C GLY A 157 -14.05 9.50 13.13
N THR A 158 -13.76 9.42 11.84
CA THR A 158 -13.02 10.45 11.09
C THR A 158 -13.90 11.47 10.36
N ALA A 159 -15.23 11.29 10.36
CA ALA A 159 -16.16 12.07 9.53
C ALA A 159 -16.50 13.46 10.10
N GLU A 160 -16.34 13.66 11.42
CA GLU A 160 -17.07 14.70 12.16
C GLU A 160 -16.27 15.98 12.45
N ALA A 161 -15.08 16.16 11.86
CA ALA A 161 -14.32 17.40 12.01
C ALA A 161 -13.28 17.65 10.92
N PRO A 162 -12.89 18.93 10.72
CA PRO A 162 -11.92 19.30 9.71
C PRO A 162 -10.60 18.54 9.82
N VAL A 163 -10.03 18.27 8.65
CA VAL A 163 -8.75 17.59 8.45
C VAL A 163 -7.77 18.51 7.76
N GLU A 164 -6.48 18.26 7.99
CA GLU A 164 -5.42 18.83 7.18
C GLU A 164 -5.31 18.04 5.88
N LEU A 165 -5.31 18.74 4.75
CA LEU A 165 -5.09 18.18 3.42
C LEU A 165 -3.79 18.74 2.86
N GLU A 166 -2.92 17.86 2.38
CA GLU A 166 -1.68 18.21 1.69
C GLU A 166 -1.64 17.49 0.35
N VAL A 167 -1.45 18.25 -0.73
CA VAL A 167 -1.18 17.69 -2.06
C VAL A 167 0.30 17.29 -2.11
N GLU A 168 0.60 16.02 -1.81
CA GLU A 168 1.98 15.49 -1.84
C GLU A 168 2.49 15.35 -3.29
N GLU A 169 1.59 15.07 -4.23
CA GLU A 169 1.90 14.94 -5.64
C GLU A 169 0.72 15.39 -6.52
N ALA A 170 1.00 16.21 -7.52
CA ALA A 170 0.04 16.60 -8.56
C ALA A 170 0.75 16.67 -9.91
N GLY A 171 0.55 15.66 -10.74
CA GLY A 171 1.04 15.63 -12.11
C GLY A 171 0.10 14.90 -13.05
N PRO A 172 0.39 14.89 -14.36
CA PRO A 172 -0.55 14.42 -15.37
C PRO A 172 -0.81 12.91 -15.32
N LEU A 173 0.04 12.08 -14.70
CA LEU A 173 -0.17 10.64 -14.59
C LEU A 173 -0.73 10.21 -13.23
N ARG A 174 -0.44 10.96 -12.17
CA ARG A 174 -0.72 10.55 -10.80
C ARG A 174 -0.92 11.75 -9.88
N ALA A 175 -1.84 11.63 -8.94
CA ALA A 175 -1.99 12.55 -7.82
C ALA A 175 -1.99 11.79 -6.49
N VAL A 176 -1.46 12.43 -5.45
CA VAL A 176 -1.45 11.93 -4.08
C VAL A 176 -1.86 13.03 -3.11
N ILE A 177 -2.90 12.75 -2.33
CA ILE A 177 -3.37 13.63 -1.26
C ILE A 177 -3.12 12.95 0.08
N LEU A 178 -2.42 13.62 0.97
CA LEU A 178 -2.30 13.22 2.37
C LEU A 178 -3.39 13.89 3.20
N VAL A 179 -3.94 13.12 4.13
CA VAL A 179 -4.97 13.55 5.06
C VAL A 179 -4.46 13.33 6.47
N ARG A 180 -4.53 14.35 7.34
CA ARG A 180 -4.16 14.22 8.76
C ARG A 180 -5.26 14.74 9.66
N GLY A 181 -5.51 14.04 10.76
CA GLY A 181 -6.55 14.44 11.71
C GLY A 181 -6.61 13.54 12.93
N LYS A 182 -7.72 13.65 13.66
CA LYS A 182 -8.03 12.81 14.82
C LYS A 182 -9.40 12.19 14.66
N HIS A 183 -9.54 10.96 15.15
CA HIS A 183 -10.84 10.36 15.38
C HIS A 183 -11.56 11.11 16.50
N ARG A 184 -12.87 11.30 16.35
CA ARG A 184 -13.70 12.01 17.33
C ARG A 184 -14.89 11.18 17.77
N ALA A 185 -15.25 11.30 19.03
CA ALA A 185 -16.49 10.78 19.55
C ALA A 185 -17.68 11.65 19.11
N THR A 186 -18.90 11.16 19.31
CA THR A 186 -20.14 11.84 18.93
C THR A 186 -20.38 13.16 19.67
N ASP A 187 -19.72 13.39 20.80
CA ASP A 187 -19.71 14.67 21.52
C ASP A 187 -18.64 15.65 20.99
N GLY A 188 -17.92 15.28 19.93
CA GLY A 188 -16.87 16.07 19.28
C GLY A 188 -15.49 15.94 19.92
N SER A 189 -15.37 15.24 21.04
CA SER A 189 -14.08 15.07 21.73
C SER A 189 -13.11 14.23 20.91
N ALA A 190 -11.88 14.73 20.77
CA ALA A 190 -10.83 14.05 20.04
C ALA A 190 -10.26 12.86 20.82
N TYR A 191 -9.73 11.89 20.09
CA TYR A 191 -9.06 10.72 20.63
C TYR A 191 -7.85 10.40 19.73
N LEU A 192 -7.80 9.19 19.17
CA LEU A 192 -6.68 8.70 18.35
C LEU A 192 -6.38 9.55 17.12
N ASP A 193 -5.09 9.76 16.86
CA ASP A 193 -4.59 10.34 15.62
C ASP A 193 -4.86 9.42 14.42
N PHE A 194 -4.97 10.01 13.23
CA PHE A 194 -4.93 9.26 11.98
C PHE A 194 -4.14 9.96 10.89
N ARG A 195 -3.67 9.14 9.95
CA ARG A 195 -3.17 9.56 8.64
C ARG A 195 -3.92 8.82 7.56
N GLY A 196 -4.26 9.51 6.48
CA GLY A 196 -4.84 8.95 5.28
C GLY A 196 -4.02 9.33 4.06
N ARG A 197 -4.13 8.52 3.01
CA ARG A 197 -3.57 8.82 1.70
C ARG A 197 -4.55 8.42 0.62
N ILE A 198 -4.76 9.30 -0.36
CA ILE A 198 -5.57 9.04 -1.54
C ILE A 198 -4.65 9.08 -2.75
N VAL A 199 -4.63 8.01 -3.55
CA VAL A 199 -3.85 7.92 -4.79
C VAL A 199 -4.77 7.69 -5.98
N ALA A 200 -4.64 8.55 -6.99
CA ALA A 200 -5.39 8.48 -8.23
C ALA A 200 -4.46 8.49 -9.44
N HIS A 201 -4.85 7.77 -10.49
CA HIS A 201 -4.05 7.57 -11.70
C HIS A 201 -4.81 7.97 -12.96
N ALA A 202 -4.09 8.49 -13.96
CA ALA A 202 -4.68 8.96 -15.20
C ALA A 202 -5.39 7.85 -15.96
N GLY A 203 -6.61 8.12 -16.42
CA GLY A 203 -7.43 7.18 -17.17
C GLY A 203 -7.92 5.98 -16.36
N LYS A 204 -7.75 5.96 -15.03
CA LYS A 204 -8.17 4.85 -14.19
C LYS A 204 -9.47 5.14 -13.44
N PRO A 205 -10.41 4.18 -13.38
CA PRO A 205 -11.67 4.32 -12.67
C PRO A 205 -11.57 3.84 -11.20
N TYR A 206 -10.36 3.66 -10.69
CA TYR A 206 -10.11 3.21 -9.32
C TYR A 206 -9.25 4.20 -8.55
N VAL A 207 -9.38 4.18 -7.22
CA VAL A 207 -8.66 5.02 -6.28
C VAL A 207 -8.10 4.14 -5.16
N GLU A 208 -6.81 4.29 -4.83
CA GLU A 208 -6.25 3.68 -3.63
C GLU A 208 -6.50 4.60 -2.43
N VAL A 209 -6.96 4.01 -1.32
CA VAL A 209 -7.28 4.71 -0.07
C VAL A 209 -6.52 4.05 1.07
N GLU A 210 -5.78 4.86 1.82
CA GLU A 210 -5.09 4.42 3.04
C GLU A 210 -5.73 5.03 4.27
N HIS A 211 -5.79 4.27 5.35
CA HIS A 211 -6.10 4.75 6.69
C HIS A 211 -5.12 4.13 7.69
N GLN A 212 -4.45 4.99 8.43
CA GLN A 212 -3.60 4.62 9.54
C GLN A 212 -4.19 5.23 10.81
N PHE A 213 -4.58 4.41 11.78
CA PHE A 213 -4.80 4.91 13.15
C PHE A 213 -3.47 4.91 13.91
N ILE A 214 -3.31 5.86 14.84
CA ILE A 214 -2.10 6.02 15.66
C ILE A 214 -2.53 6.19 17.12
N HIS A 215 -1.98 5.36 17.99
CA HIS A 215 -2.15 5.48 19.44
C HIS A 215 -1.21 6.54 20.01
N ALA A 216 -1.73 7.77 20.08
CA ALA A 216 -1.06 8.96 20.61
C ALA A 216 -1.65 9.45 21.94
N GLU A 217 -2.18 8.53 22.76
CA GLU A 217 -2.76 8.83 24.08
C GLU A 217 -1.78 8.49 25.20
N GLU A 218 -1.97 9.08 26.38
CA GLU A 218 -1.09 8.85 27.54
C GLU A 218 -1.18 7.42 28.09
N ASP A 219 -2.37 6.83 28.03
CA ASP A 219 -2.61 5.46 28.47
C ASP A 219 -1.67 4.49 27.75
N PRO A 220 -0.97 3.60 28.47
CA PRO A 220 0.07 2.76 27.87
C PRO A 220 -0.50 1.69 26.92
N GLU A 221 -1.79 1.39 27.06
CA GLU A 221 -2.46 0.28 26.41
C GLU A 221 -3.95 0.57 26.28
N LEU A 222 -4.47 0.39 25.06
CA LEU A 222 -5.89 0.47 24.74
C LEU A 222 -6.37 -0.87 24.17
N SER A 223 -7.66 -1.15 24.27
CA SER A 223 -8.31 -2.32 23.70
C SER A 223 -9.06 -1.96 22.41
N LEU A 224 -8.47 -2.23 21.25
CA LEU A 224 -9.14 -2.04 19.94
C LEU A 224 -10.16 -3.16 19.70
N GLN A 225 -11.44 -2.79 19.60
CA GLN A 225 -12.55 -3.74 19.47
C GLN A 225 -13.11 -3.80 18.05
N SER A 226 -13.11 -2.70 17.30
CA SER A 226 -13.48 -2.71 15.87
C SER A 226 -12.86 -1.56 15.11
N LEU A 227 -12.72 -1.73 13.79
CA LEU A 227 -12.40 -0.68 12.82
C LEU A 227 -13.17 -0.95 11.53
N ASP A 228 -14.01 0.00 11.13
CA ASP A 228 -15.00 -0.19 10.07
C ASP A 228 -15.00 0.98 9.08
N LEU A 229 -15.20 0.67 7.79
CA LEU A 229 -15.55 1.62 6.73
C LEU A 229 -16.87 1.18 6.09
N ALA A 230 -17.82 2.11 5.97
CA ALA A 230 -19.12 1.85 5.39
C ALA A 230 -19.30 2.59 4.06
N TYR A 231 -19.85 1.90 3.08
CA TYR A 231 -20.39 2.46 1.84
C TYR A 231 -21.91 2.32 1.85
N ARG A 232 -22.62 3.41 1.61
CA ARG A 232 -24.08 3.55 1.65
C ARG A 232 -24.53 4.38 0.43
N PRO A 233 -24.73 3.75 -0.73
CA PRO A 233 -25.11 4.46 -1.94
C PRO A 233 -26.57 4.93 -1.91
N GLU A 234 -26.84 6.11 -2.46
CA GLU A 234 -28.18 6.45 -2.93
C GLU A 234 -28.54 5.53 -4.11
N ARG A 235 -29.59 4.72 -3.94
CA ARG A 235 -29.99 3.71 -4.92
C ARG A 235 -30.94 4.29 -5.97
N ALA A 236 -30.89 3.74 -7.17
CA ALA A 236 -31.95 3.97 -8.14
C ALA A 236 -33.31 3.48 -7.58
N GLU A 237 -34.38 4.26 -7.77
CA GLU A 237 -35.71 3.93 -7.27
C GLU A 237 -36.18 2.58 -7.84
N GLY A 238 -36.62 1.67 -6.97
CA GLY A 238 -37.07 0.33 -7.34
C GLY A 238 -35.96 -0.64 -7.77
N ALA A 239 -34.68 -0.25 -7.72
CA ALA A 239 -33.59 -1.14 -8.08
C ALA A 239 -33.33 -2.20 -7.00
N GLN A 240 -33.12 -3.44 -7.45
CA GLN A 240 -32.57 -4.52 -6.63
C GLN A 240 -31.08 -4.66 -6.97
N PRO A 241 -30.16 -4.28 -6.05
CA PRO A 241 -28.73 -4.36 -6.33
C PRO A 241 -28.27 -5.80 -6.53
N ALA A 242 -27.33 -5.99 -7.45
CA ALA A 242 -26.59 -7.23 -7.58
C ALA A 242 -25.34 -7.17 -6.69
N LEU A 243 -25.08 -8.25 -5.97
CA LEU A 243 -24.04 -8.33 -4.97
C LEU A 243 -23.01 -9.40 -5.36
N ALA A 244 -21.76 -9.17 -4.99
CA ALA A 244 -20.69 -10.15 -5.13
C ALA A 244 -19.74 -10.13 -3.94
N LEU A 245 -19.19 -11.28 -3.61
CA LEU A 245 -18.08 -11.42 -2.69
C LEU A 245 -17.03 -12.35 -3.30
N GLY A 246 -15.80 -11.88 -3.37
CA GLY A 246 -14.66 -12.64 -3.89
C GLY A 246 -13.63 -12.91 -2.81
N GLU A 247 -13.19 -14.16 -2.71
CA GLU A 247 -12.04 -14.57 -1.91
C GLU A 247 -11.10 -15.45 -2.76
N GLY A 248 -9.83 -15.08 -2.79
CA GLY A 248 -8.76 -15.86 -3.40
C GLY A 248 -8.13 -16.85 -2.42
N TYR A 249 -8.07 -18.12 -2.83
CA TYR A 249 -7.13 -19.12 -2.32
C TYR A 249 -6.81 -20.12 -3.44
N TYR A 250 -5.59 -20.09 -3.99
CA TYR A 250 -5.17 -20.69 -5.28
C TYR A 250 -5.91 -20.18 -6.53
N GLY A 251 -7.15 -19.72 -6.39
CA GLY A 251 -7.94 -18.98 -7.36
C GLY A 251 -9.08 -18.25 -6.66
N THR A 252 -9.56 -17.15 -7.25
CA THR A 252 -10.65 -16.37 -6.66
C THR A 252 -11.98 -17.08 -6.86
N ARG A 253 -12.59 -17.52 -5.76
CA ARG A 253 -13.99 -17.94 -5.72
C ARG A 253 -14.86 -16.71 -5.57
N VAL A 254 -15.88 -16.61 -6.42
CA VAL A 254 -16.84 -15.49 -6.40
C VAL A 254 -18.23 -16.03 -6.08
N GLU A 255 -18.83 -15.50 -5.03
CA GLU A 255 -20.23 -15.73 -4.69
C GLU A 255 -21.08 -14.54 -5.15
N GLU A 256 -22.24 -14.84 -5.72
CA GLU A 256 -23.10 -13.85 -6.35
C GLU A 256 -24.53 -14.00 -5.86
N GLY A 257 -25.23 -12.87 -5.71
CA GLY A 257 -26.63 -12.92 -5.32
C GLY A 257 -27.28 -11.56 -5.18
N ILE A 258 -28.51 -11.60 -4.69
CA ILE A 258 -29.33 -10.44 -4.31
C ILE A 258 -29.53 -10.38 -2.78
N GLU A 259 -29.24 -11.48 -2.09
CA GLU A 259 -29.26 -11.58 -0.63
C GLU A 259 -27.89 -11.20 -0.06
N PRO A 260 -27.82 -10.70 1.19
CA PRO A 260 -26.56 -10.32 1.80
C PRO A 260 -25.52 -11.45 1.79
N LEU A 261 -24.29 -11.11 1.39
CA LEU A 261 -23.12 -11.97 1.43
C LEU A 261 -22.14 -11.41 2.47
N ALA A 262 -21.52 -12.28 3.26
CA ALA A 262 -20.52 -11.87 4.23
C ALA A 262 -19.46 -12.95 4.42
N LEU A 263 -18.23 -12.53 4.63
CA LEU A 263 -17.11 -13.40 4.98
C LEU A 263 -16.19 -12.68 5.96
N THR A 264 -15.70 -13.43 6.94
CA THR A 264 -14.63 -12.99 7.84
C THR A 264 -13.43 -13.90 7.67
N ILE A 265 -12.26 -13.30 7.54
CA ILE A 265 -10.96 -13.93 7.64
C ILE A 265 -10.51 -13.74 9.09
N ASP A 266 -10.57 -14.81 9.88
CA ASP A 266 -10.18 -14.86 11.29
C ASP A 266 -8.99 -15.82 11.51
N ASP A 267 -8.60 -16.02 12.77
CA ASP A 267 -7.50 -16.90 13.16
C ASP A 267 -7.76 -18.37 12.79
N GLU A 268 -8.99 -18.86 12.98
CA GLU A 268 -9.38 -20.23 12.58
C GLU A 268 -9.18 -20.43 11.08
N LYS A 269 -9.69 -19.51 10.26
CA LYS A 269 -9.53 -19.57 8.81
C LYS A 269 -8.07 -19.49 8.39
N ILE A 270 -7.25 -18.65 9.03
CA ILE A 270 -5.81 -18.59 8.72
C ILE A 270 -5.10 -19.89 9.11
N LEU A 271 -5.47 -20.52 10.23
CA LEU A 271 -4.85 -21.75 10.70
C LEU A 271 -5.16 -22.96 9.80
N PHE A 272 -6.37 -23.05 9.25
CA PHE A 272 -6.82 -24.24 8.50
C PHE A 272 -6.83 -24.05 6.99
N ASP A 273 -7.22 -22.88 6.49
CA ASP A 273 -7.26 -22.59 5.05
C ASP A 273 -5.97 -21.94 4.56
N SER A 274 -5.10 -21.47 5.48
CA SER A 274 -3.97 -20.60 5.13
C SER A 274 -2.60 -20.95 5.71
N ASN A 275 -2.37 -22.17 6.20
CA ASN A 275 -1.11 -22.54 6.86
C ASN A 275 0.12 -22.75 5.93
N GLU A 276 -0.07 -22.89 4.62
CA GLU A 276 1.03 -23.01 3.64
C GLU A 276 1.65 -21.64 3.26
N HIS A 277 1.26 -20.54 3.91
CA HIS A 277 1.50 -19.19 3.40
C HIS A 277 2.50 -18.37 4.19
N PHE A 278 3.24 -17.57 3.42
CA PHE A 278 4.41 -16.85 3.83
C PHE A 278 4.35 -15.43 3.27
N ILE A 279 5.05 -14.47 3.88
CA ILE A 279 5.14 -13.05 3.44
C ILE A 279 5.42 -12.92 1.93
N GLU A 280 6.15 -13.89 1.39
CA GLU A 280 6.66 -13.96 0.02
C GLU A 280 5.69 -14.60 -0.99
N SER A 281 4.57 -15.17 -0.52
CA SER A 281 3.57 -15.82 -1.35
C SER A 281 2.28 -15.01 -1.34
N PHE A 282 1.85 -14.61 -2.54
CA PHE A 282 0.51 -14.05 -2.75
C PHE A 282 -0.53 -15.12 -2.35
N TYR A 283 -1.31 -14.85 -1.30
CA TYR A 283 -2.39 -15.75 -0.87
C TYR A 283 -3.57 -15.65 -1.83
N GLY A 284 -4.13 -14.45 -1.90
CA GLY A 284 -5.37 -14.20 -2.59
C GLY A 284 -5.84 -12.78 -2.40
N ASP A 285 -6.86 -12.44 -3.15
CA ASP A 285 -7.59 -11.20 -3.03
C ASP A 285 -8.81 -11.35 -2.12
N PHE A 286 -9.31 -10.24 -1.60
CA PHE A 286 -10.53 -10.22 -0.80
C PHE A 286 -11.30 -8.95 -1.13
N TRP A 287 -12.47 -9.10 -1.74
CA TRP A 287 -13.23 -7.98 -2.27
C TRP A 287 -14.73 -8.24 -2.26
N VAL A 288 -15.50 -7.15 -2.33
CA VAL A 288 -16.95 -7.17 -2.53
C VAL A 288 -17.36 -6.17 -3.60
N ASP A 289 -18.43 -6.48 -4.31
CA ASP A 289 -19.00 -5.62 -5.32
C ASP A 289 -20.48 -5.36 -5.04
N TRP A 290 -20.85 -4.09 -5.07
CA TRP A 290 -22.24 -3.64 -5.03
C TRP A 290 -22.54 -2.87 -6.30
N ARG A 291 -23.61 -3.24 -7.01
CA ARG A 291 -24.02 -2.54 -8.23
C ARG A 291 -25.52 -2.49 -8.41
N ASP A 292 -25.98 -1.44 -9.08
CA ASP A 292 -27.34 -1.28 -9.59
C ASP A 292 -27.30 -0.76 -11.04
N PRO A 293 -28.43 -0.46 -11.69
CA PRO A 293 -28.44 0.05 -13.06
C PRO A 293 -27.70 1.38 -13.29
N SER A 294 -27.38 2.15 -12.24
CA SER A 294 -26.61 3.40 -12.36
C SER A 294 -25.10 3.16 -12.44
N GLY A 295 -24.60 2.07 -11.83
CA GLY A 295 -23.19 1.71 -11.77
C GLY A 295 -22.89 0.78 -10.58
N GLY A 296 -21.61 0.60 -10.27
CA GLY A 296 -21.21 -0.07 -9.03
C GLY A 296 -19.89 0.39 -8.44
N LEU A 297 -19.60 -0.17 -7.26
CA LEU A 297 -18.35 -0.05 -6.53
C LEU A 297 -17.88 -1.45 -6.13
N CYS A 298 -16.70 -1.82 -6.62
CA CYS A 298 -15.93 -2.93 -6.10
C CYS A 298 -14.89 -2.41 -5.11
N LEU A 299 -14.92 -2.93 -3.87
CA LEU A 299 -13.99 -2.60 -2.80
C LEU A 299 -13.09 -3.80 -2.52
N SER A 300 -11.78 -3.62 -2.68
CA SER A 300 -10.76 -4.64 -2.36
C SER A 300 -9.93 -4.25 -1.14
N VAL A 301 -9.62 -5.22 -0.27
CA VAL A 301 -8.74 -5.03 0.89
C VAL A 301 -7.34 -5.54 0.58
N TYR A 302 -6.31 -4.71 0.75
CA TYR A 302 -4.92 -5.12 0.53
C TYR A 302 -4.46 -6.08 1.63
N GLN A 303 -3.91 -7.23 1.23
CA GLN A 303 -3.30 -8.24 2.12
C GLN A 303 -4.19 -8.62 3.31
N ALA A 304 -5.47 -8.90 3.02
CA ALA A 304 -6.47 -9.17 4.05
C ALA A 304 -6.12 -10.41 4.89
N HIS A 305 -5.69 -11.49 4.23
CA HIS A 305 -5.26 -12.74 4.87
C HIS A 305 -4.05 -12.55 5.76
N GLN A 306 -3.03 -11.87 5.25
CA GLN A 306 -1.80 -11.63 6.00
C GLN A 306 -2.03 -10.73 7.21
N ASN A 307 -2.92 -9.75 7.10
CA ASN A 307 -3.22 -8.78 8.15
C ASN A 307 -4.50 -9.11 8.93
N PHE A 308 -4.94 -10.37 8.96
CA PHE A 308 -6.16 -10.79 9.65
C PHE A 308 -6.22 -10.26 11.11
N PRO A 309 -7.42 -10.11 11.70
CA PRO A 309 -8.74 -10.43 11.13
C PRO A 309 -9.26 -9.34 10.17
N LYS A 310 -10.07 -9.73 9.18
CA LYS A 310 -10.75 -8.83 8.23
C LYS A 310 -12.13 -9.35 7.87
N GLY A 311 -13.10 -8.47 7.66
CA GLY A 311 -14.45 -8.85 7.27
C GLY A 311 -14.97 -7.99 6.13
N LEU A 312 -15.69 -8.61 5.22
CA LEU A 312 -16.46 -7.92 4.19
C LEU A 312 -17.88 -8.44 4.21
N ARG A 313 -18.83 -7.51 4.19
CA ARG A 313 -20.25 -7.79 3.97
C ARG A 313 -20.77 -6.87 2.89
N VAL A 314 -21.55 -7.43 1.98
CA VAL A 314 -22.30 -6.68 0.98
C VAL A 314 -23.77 -7.05 1.10
N ALA A 315 -24.62 -6.05 1.06
CA ALA A 315 -26.07 -6.18 1.19
C ALA A 315 -26.76 -5.13 0.32
N PRO A 316 -28.10 -5.18 0.16
CA PRO A 316 -28.80 -4.17 -0.62
C PRO A 316 -28.48 -2.74 -0.16
N GLU A 317 -28.29 -2.51 1.14
CA GLU A 317 -27.94 -1.21 1.74
C GLU A 317 -26.51 -0.71 1.51
N GLY A 318 -25.62 -1.53 0.95
CA GLY A 318 -24.27 -1.16 0.59
C GLY A 318 -23.24 -2.16 1.09
N ILE A 319 -22.05 -1.66 1.40
CA ILE A 319 -20.89 -2.46 1.81
C ILE A 319 -20.47 -2.08 3.23
N ASP A 320 -20.17 -3.09 4.03
CA ASP A 320 -19.49 -2.99 5.32
C ASP A 320 -18.11 -3.63 5.20
N CYS A 321 -17.06 -2.82 5.35
CA CYS A 321 -15.67 -3.27 5.38
C CYS A 321 -15.14 -3.19 6.81
N ALA A 322 -15.01 -4.34 7.46
CA ALA A 322 -14.41 -4.47 8.77
C ALA A 322 -12.90 -4.70 8.62
N LEU A 323 -12.12 -3.63 8.78
CA LEU A 323 -10.66 -3.70 8.87
C LEU A 323 -10.20 -4.29 10.21
N TYR A 324 -11.06 -4.29 11.21
CA TYR A 324 -11.00 -5.14 12.40
C TYR A 324 -12.43 -5.53 12.80
N PRO A 325 -12.87 -6.78 12.56
CA PRO A 325 -14.22 -7.24 12.91
C PRO A 325 -14.50 -7.16 14.41
N ARG A 326 -15.73 -6.80 14.78
CA ARG A 326 -16.17 -6.68 16.18
C ARG A 326 -16.19 -8.02 16.90
N GLU A 327 -16.38 -9.09 16.15
CA GLU A 327 -16.45 -10.48 16.61
C GLU A 327 -15.05 -11.02 16.99
N ALA A 328 -13.98 -10.38 16.48
CA ALA A 328 -12.62 -10.75 16.83
C ALA A 328 -12.31 -10.43 18.30
N GLN A 329 -11.35 -11.14 18.88
CA GLN A 329 -10.82 -10.79 20.19
C GLN A 329 -10.27 -9.36 20.15
N PRO A 330 -10.52 -8.52 21.16
CA PRO A 330 -10.00 -7.16 21.15
C PRO A 330 -8.46 -7.13 21.06
N ALA A 331 -7.95 -6.32 20.13
CA ALA A 331 -6.53 -6.18 19.88
C ALA A 331 -5.88 -5.29 20.94
N ARG A 332 -4.73 -5.70 21.44
CA ARG A 332 -3.92 -4.92 22.36
C ARG A 332 -3.17 -3.82 21.59
N LEU A 333 -3.60 -2.58 21.75
CA LEU A 333 -3.01 -1.41 21.09
C LEU A 333 -2.12 -0.64 22.06
N LEU A 334 -0.81 -0.85 21.97
CA LEU A 334 0.16 -0.21 22.88
C LEU A 334 0.53 1.20 22.43
N ARG A 335 0.95 2.04 23.36
CA ARG A 335 1.29 3.45 23.11
C ARG A 335 2.35 3.61 22.02
N GLY A 336 2.11 4.54 21.11
CA GLY A 336 2.98 4.85 19.98
C GLY A 336 2.82 3.91 18.77
N MET A 337 2.11 2.79 18.91
CA MET A 337 1.77 1.93 17.77
C MET A 337 0.75 2.63 16.86
N GLY A 338 0.80 2.29 15.58
CA GLY A 338 -0.26 2.53 14.63
C GLY A 338 -0.44 1.33 13.72
N LYS A 339 -1.40 1.40 12.82
CA LYS A 339 -1.54 0.41 11.76
C LYS A 339 -2.18 1.00 10.53
N THR A 340 -1.52 0.81 9.38
CA THR A 340 -2.03 1.22 8.08
C THR A 340 -2.85 0.10 7.45
N HIS A 341 -4.01 0.47 6.92
CA HIS A 341 -4.87 -0.34 6.08
C HIS A 341 -4.98 0.31 4.70
N ARG A 342 -4.91 -0.50 3.64
CA ARG A 342 -4.99 -0.05 2.25
C ARG A 342 -6.19 -0.69 1.56
N LEU A 343 -6.95 0.10 0.84
CA LEU A 343 -8.16 -0.28 0.12
C LEU A 343 -8.05 0.17 -1.35
N LEU A 344 -8.65 -0.58 -2.25
CA LEU A 344 -8.90 -0.13 -3.62
C LEU A 344 -10.41 0.07 -3.80
N LEU A 345 -10.81 1.27 -4.23
CA LEU A 345 -12.18 1.60 -4.59
C LEU A 345 -12.27 1.67 -6.11
N HIS A 346 -12.87 0.67 -6.74
CA HIS A 346 -13.01 0.57 -8.20
C HIS A 346 -14.46 0.86 -8.61
N PHE A 347 -14.69 2.03 -9.19
CA PHE A 347 -16.00 2.43 -9.71
C PHE A 347 -16.18 1.91 -11.13
N HIS A 348 -17.38 1.49 -11.48
CA HIS A 348 -17.64 0.92 -12.80
C HIS A 348 -19.08 1.10 -13.26
N GLY A 349 -19.31 0.93 -14.56
CA GLY A 349 -20.66 0.89 -15.13
C GLY A 349 -21.41 -0.41 -14.77
N PRO A 350 -22.75 -0.45 -14.96
CA PRO A 350 -23.57 -1.60 -14.57
C PRO A 350 -23.16 -2.91 -15.26
N GLU A 351 -22.67 -2.81 -16.50
CA GLU A 351 -22.29 -3.94 -17.38
C GLU A 351 -20.84 -4.43 -17.18
N ALA A 352 -20.11 -3.93 -16.18
CA ALA A 352 -18.71 -4.32 -15.99
C ALA A 352 -18.56 -5.82 -15.70
N ASP A 353 -17.61 -6.48 -16.37
CA ASP A 353 -17.35 -7.89 -16.12
C ASP A 353 -16.77 -8.09 -14.71
N ARG A 354 -17.37 -9.01 -13.95
CA ARG A 354 -16.89 -9.38 -12.61
C ARG A 354 -15.51 -10.02 -12.66
N GLN A 355 -15.15 -10.69 -13.76
CA GLN A 355 -13.82 -11.22 -13.95
C GLN A 355 -12.78 -10.10 -14.04
N ASP A 356 -13.11 -8.96 -14.65
CA ASP A 356 -12.22 -7.80 -14.72
C ASP A 356 -12.07 -7.13 -13.35
N LEU A 357 -13.15 -7.07 -12.56
CA LEU A 357 -13.09 -6.58 -11.17
C LEU A 357 -12.19 -7.46 -10.30
N SER A 358 -12.36 -8.78 -10.39
CA SER A 358 -11.50 -9.74 -9.71
C SER A 358 -10.05 -9.63 -10.19
N ALA A 359 -9.82 -9.52 -11.50
CA ALA A 359 -8.48 -9.32 -12.05
C ALA A 359 -7.83 -8.04 -11.52
N ARG A 360 -8.59 -6.94 -11.41
CA ARG A 360 -8.07 -5.69 -10.86
C ARG A 360 -7.73 -5.80 -9.38
N SER A 361 -8.56 -6.50 -8.61
CA SER A 361 -8.32 -6.83 -7.21
C SER A 361 -7.01 -7.62 -7.05
N LEU A 362 -6.80 -8.68 -7.85
CA LEU A 362 -5.54 -9.44 -7.89
C LEU A 362 -4.32 -8.55 -8.21
N GLN A 363 -4.43 -7.70 -9.22
CA GLN A 363 -3.34 -6.81 -9.62
C GLN A 363 -3.05 -5.72 -8.57
N PHE A 364 -4.02 -5.37 -7.72
CA PHE A 364 -3.79 -4.50 -6.56
C PHE A 364 -2.99 -5.20 -5.46
N GLN A 365 -3.19 -6.52 -5.27
CA GLN A 365 -2.38 -7.31 -4.33
C GLN A 365 -0.95 -7.50 -4.84
N LEU A 366 -0.81 -7.73 -6.15
CA LEU A 366 0.45 -8.05 -6.82
C LEU A 366 0.74 -7.06 -7.97
N PRO A 367 1.14 -5.80 -7.66
CA PRO A 367 1.33 -4.77 -8.69
C PRO A 367 2.51 -5.08 -9.63
N ASP A 368 2.44 -4.64 -10.88
CA ASP A 368 3.58 -4.72 -11.81
C ASP A 368 4.71 -3.76 -11.36
N VAL A 369 5.93 -4.28 -11.26
CA VAL A 369 7.09 -3.52 -10.77
C VAL A 369 8.22 -3.64 -11.78
N PRO A 370 8.67 -2.53 -12.39
CA PRO A 370 9.84 -2.52 -13.24
C PRO A 370 11.11 -2.78 -12.42
N THR A 371 11.97 -3.66 -12.94
CA THR A 371 13.24 -4.04 -12.33
C THR A 371 14.40 -3.54 -13.17
N LEU A 372 15.43 -3.00 -12.52
CA LEU A 372 16.69 -2.59 -13.15
C LEU A 372 17.68 -3.77 -13.16
N PRO A 373 18.53 -3.90 -14.20
CA PRO A 373 19.56 -4.92 -14.20
C PRO A 373 20.62 -4.63 -13.13
N ARG A 374 21.22 -5.69 -12.57
CA ARG A 374 22.34 -5.58 -11.59
C ARG A 374 23.45 -4.65 -12.07
N ALA A 375 23.78 -4.67 -13.37
CA ALA A 375 24.80 -3.82 -13.97
C ALA A 375 24.50 -2.33 -13.76
N TRP A 376 23.22 -1.93 -13.79
CA TRP A 376 22.81 -0.56 -13.50
C TRP A 376 23.17 -0.17 -12.07
N TYR A 377 22.78 -0.98 -11.08
CA TYR A 377 23.12 -0.73 -9.67
C TYR A 377 24.62 -0.72 -9.41
N ARG A 378 25.40 -1.55 -10.12
CA ARG A 378 26.87 -1.54 -10.02
C ARG A 378 27.46 -0.22 -10.50
N GLU A 379 26.98 0.30 -11.62
CA GLU A 379 27.50 1.53 -12.25
C GLU A 379 26.95 2.80 -11.58
N ASN A 380 25.75 2.72 -11.01
CA ASN A 380 25.00 3.83 -10.42
C ASN A 380 24.77 3.65 -8.92
N ASN A 381 25.71 2.96 -8.24
CA ASN A 381 25.55 2.55 -6.84
C ASN A 381 25.15 3.75 -5.96
N PRO A 382 23.90 3.79 -5.47
CA PRO A 382 23.43 4.89 -4.63
C PRO A 382 23.90 4.74 -3.18
N TRP A 383 24.38 3.56 -2.79
CA TRP A 383 24.81 3.26 -1.43
C TRP A 383 26.32 3.46 -1.27
N LEU A 384 26.77 3.70 -0.03
CA LEU A 384 28.18 3.90 0.29
C LEU A 384 28.98 2.57 0.20
N GLU A 385 28.29 1.44 0.32
CA GLU A 385 28.86 0.10 0.31
C GLU A 385 29.20 -0.36 -1.11
N ALA A 386 30.45 -0.78 -1.34
CA ALA A 386 30.84 -1.45 -2.58
C ALA A 386 30.29 -2.89 -2.61
N TYR A 387 29.01 -3.06 -2.98
CA TYR A 387 28.29 -4.33 -2.80
C TYR A 387 27.78 -5.01 -4.08
N PHE A 388 28.07 -4.48 -5.28
CA PHE A 388 27.59 -5.06 -6.55
C PHE A 388 28.73 -5.68 -7.37
N PRO A 389 29.08 -6.97 -7.15
CA PRO A 389 30.14 -7.61 -7.92
C PRO A 389 29.71 -7.81 -9.38
N GLU A 390 30.70 -7.82 -10.27
CA GLU A 390 30.48 -8.10 -11.70
C GLU A 390 29.82 -9.47 -11.92
N ALA A 391 30.31 -10.48 -11.18
CA ALA A 391 29.74 -11.82 -11.15
C ALA A 391 29.24 -12.14 -9.74
N LEU A 392 28.04 -12.73 -9.65
CA LEU A 392 27.45 -13.17 -8.40
C LEU A 392 27.54 -14.70 -8.30
N PRO A 393 28.38 -15.27 -7.42
CA PRO A 393 28.54 -16.72 -7.33
C PRO A 393 27.23 -17.40 -6.93
N ASN A 394 26.82 -18.46 -7.64
CA ASN A 394 25.59 -19.20 -7.34
C ASN A 394 25.53 -19.66 -5.87
N ARG A 395 26.67 -20.06 -5.28
CA ARG A 395 26.73 -20.46 -3.86
C ARG A 395 26.35 -19.33 -2.91
N LEU A 396 26.69 -18.08 -3.22
CA LEU A 396 26.30 -16.92 -2.44
C LEU A 396 24.80 -16.67 -2.56
N ILE A 397 24.26 -16.69 -3.78
CA ILE A 397 22.81 -16.56 -4.04
C ILE A 397 22.04 -17.64 -3.29
N THR A 398 22.46 -18.90 -3.39
CA THR A 398 21.84 -20.01 -2.66
C THR A 398 21.85 -19.74 -1.16
N ARG A 399 22.99 -19.31 -0.59
CA ARG A 399 23.07 -19.03 0.85
C ARG A 399 22.15 -17.88 1.28
N LEU A 400 22.12 -16.78 0.53
CA LEU A 400 21.27 -15.64 0.81
C LEU A 400 19.79 -15.96 0.66
N SER A 401 19.41 -16.71 -0.39
CA SER A 401 18.05 -17.25 -0.54
C SER A 401 17.68 -18.13 0.64
N THR A 402 18.51 -19.10 1.02
CA THR A 402 18.24 -19.96 2.18
C THR A 402 18.04 -19.15 3.45
N MET A 403 18.90 -18.15 3.71
CA MET A 403 18.74 -17.27 4.88
C MET A 403 17.46 -16.43 4.84
N HIS A 404 17.02 -16.01 3.65
CA HIS A 404 15.76 -15.31 3.49
C HIS A 404 14.57 -16.23 3.75
N ASP A 405 14.58 -17.42 3.16
CA ASP A 405 13.50 -18.40 3.18
C ASP A 405 13.29 -19.01 4.58
N GLU A 406 14.38 -19.22 5.32
CA GLU A 406 14.42 -19.75 6.70
C GLU A 406 14.00 -18.72 7.76
N HIS A 407 13.81 -17.45 7.38
CA HIS A 407 13.35 -16.45 8.32
C HIS A 407 11.95 -16.80 8.85
N PRO A 408 11.72 -16.79 10.17
CA PRO A 408 10.40 -17.03 10.73
C PRO A 408 9.40 -16.01 10.18
N LYS A 409 8.14 -16.42 10.06
CA LYS A 409 7.08 -15.61 9.47
C LYS A 409 5.92 -15.55 10.44
N ALA A 410 5.33 -14.37 10.56
CA ALA A 410 4.13 -14.16 11.35
C ALA A 410 3.04 -13.51 10.50
N HIS A 411 1.79 -13.86 10.82
CA HIS A 411 0.60 -13.25 10.26
C HIS A 411 -0.17 -12.55 11.38
N GLY A 412 -1.04 -11.63 10.99
CA GLY A 412 -1.88 -10.87 11.89
C GLY A 412 -1.58 -9.38 11.81
N MET A 413 -2.59 -8.56 12.08
CA MET A 413 -2.57 -7.11 11.89
C MET A 413 -1.31 -6.42 12.48
N PHE A 414 -0.86 -6.82 13.66
CA PHE A 414 0.32 -6.24 14.32
C PHE A 414 1.59 -7.07 14.20
N HIS A 415 1.59 -8.16 13.43
CA HIS A 415 2.73 -9.08 13.36
C HIS A 415 3.27 -9.24 11.95
N PHE A 416 2.40 -9.10 10.94
CA PHE A 416 2.78 -9.29 9.56
C PHE A 416 3.81 -8.26 9.10
N GLY A 417 4.97 -8.77 8.69
CA GLY A 417 6.13 -7.98 8.28
C GLY A 417 7.34 -8.20 9.20
N ASP A 418 7.14 -8.60 10.46
CA ASP A 418 8.20 -8.97 11.41
C ASP A 418 8.13 -10.46 11.80
N ALA A 419 9.09 -10.90 12.62
CA ALA A 419 9.29 -12.29 12.95
C ALA A 419 9.62 -12.51 14.43
N PRO A 420 9.10 -13.58 15.05
CA PRO A 420 9.55 -13.99 16.38
C PRO A 420 10.99 -14.50 16.32
N ASN A 421 11.79 -14.13 17.31
CA ASN A 421 13.18 -14.54 17.45
C ASN A 421 13.32 -15.57 18.58
N ALA A 422 13.50 -16.84 18.20
CA ALA A 422 13.66 -17.94 19.16
C ALA A 422 14.93 -17.78 20.04
N SER A 423 16.01 -17.21 19.50
CA SER A 423 17.25 -17.00 20.28
C SER A 423 17.01 -16.05 21.45
N TYR A 424 16.40 -14.88 21.20
CA TYR A 424 16.10 -13.94 22.29
C TYR A 424 15.00 -14.43 23.22
N THR A 425 14.02 -15.15 22.70
CA THR A 425 12.98 -15.80 23.49
C THR A 425 13.60 -16.79 24.48
N ASN A 426 14.49 -17.66 24.00
CA ASN A 426 15.17 -18.68 24.82
C ASN A 426 16.16 -18.08 25.83
N GLN A 427 16.65 -16.86 25.60
CA GLN A 427 17.42 -16.10 26.60
C GLN A 427 16.56 -15.54 27.74
N GLY A 428 15.23 -15.68 27.68
CA GLY A 428 14.31 -15.17 28.69
C GLY A 428 14.00 -13.66 28.56
N ARG A 429 14.40 -13.01 27.46
CA ARG A 429 14.20 -11.56 27.27
C ARG A 429 12.73 -11.17 27.19
N GLY A 430 11.88 -12.07 26.73
CA GLY A 430 10.42 -11.88 26.67
C GLY A 430 9.67 -12.16 27.99
N ARG A 431 10.36 -12.61 29.05
CA ARG A 431 9.76 -12.93 30.36
C ARG A 431 8.54 -13.87 30.26
N GLY A 432 8.68 -14.95 29.48
CA GLY A 432 7.61 -15.93 29.23
C GLY A 432 6.87 -15.73 27.90
N GLU A 433 7.06 -14.58 27.26
CA GLU A 433 6.46 -14.25 25.95
C GLU A 433 7.47 -14.41 24.81
N SER A 434 6.97 -14.55 23.58
CA SER A 434 7.79 -14.47 22.37
C SER A 434 8.42 -13.09 22.23
N VAL A 435 9.71 -13.07 21.91
CA VAL A 435 10.43 -11.85 21.54
C VAL A 435 10.32 -11.65 20.04
N TRP A 436 9.83 -10.50 19.63
CA TRP A 436 9.81 -10.04 18.25
C TRP A 436 11.16 -9.48 17.86
N GLY A 437 11.58 -9.74 16.62
CA GLY A 437 12.87 -9.33 16.13
C GLY A 437 12.97 -7.82 15.96
N ASN A 438 11.82 -7.14 15.75
CA ASN A 438 11.76 -5.74 15.37
C ASN A 438 12.74 -5.44 14.22
N LEU A 439 12.85 -6.42 13.31
CA LEU A 439 13.70 -6.40 12.12
C LEU A 439 15.18 -6.03 12.35
N GLU A 440 15.70 -6.38 13.53
CA GLU A 440 17.12 -6.26 13.89
C GLU A 440 18.05 -6.80 12.78
N TYR A 441 19.21 -6.15 12.62
CA TYR A 441 20.16 -6.36 11.53
C TYR A 441 19.63 -5.90 10.17
N ASP A 442 18.86 -4.81 10.19
CA ASP A 442 18.51 -4.04 9.01
C ASP A 442 17.81 -4.84 7.93
N ARG A 443 16.87 -5.70 8.32
CA ARG A 443 16.25 -6.63 7.37
C ARG A 443 15.68 -5.92 6.12
N PRO A 444 14.96 -4.79 6.22
CA PRO A 444 14.51 -4.05 5.03
C PRO A 444 15.66 -3.64 4.10
N HIS A 445 16.75 -3.12 4.67
CA HIS A 445 17.93 -2.71 3.90
C HIS A 445 18.64 -3.92 3.27
N ALA A 446 18.85 -5.00 4.03
CA ALA A 446 19.43 -6.24 3.52
C ALA A 446 18.60 -6.83 2.37
N CYS A 447 17.27 -6.80 2.49
CA CYS A 447 16.36 -7.19 1.42
C CYS A 447 16.43 -6.24 0.21
N ALA A 448 16.53 -4.93 0.41
CA ALA A 448 16.68 -3.97 -0.68
C ALA A 448 17.98 -4.21 -1.49
N LEU A 449 19.12 -4.41 -0.80
CA LEU A 449 20.39 -4.78 -1.43
C LEU A 449 20.28 -6.12 -2.17
N TYR A 450 19.65 -7.13 -1.55
CA TYR A 450 19.51 -8.44 -2.16
C TYR A 450 18.57 -8.44 -3.38
N TYR A 451 17.53 -7.59 -3.35
CA TYR A 451 16.69 -7.31 -4.51
C TYR A 451 17.48 -6.63 -5.62
N ALA A 452 18.29 -5.61 -5.33
CA ALA A 452 19.14 -4.96 -6.33
C ALA A 452 20.17 -5.92 -6.95
N LEU A 453 20.63 -6.93 -6.19
CA LEU A 453 21.53 -7.98 -6.68
C LEU A 453 20.87 -9.00 -7.62
N THR A 454 19.60 -9.33 -7.38
CA THR A 454 18.97 -10.52 -7.98
C THR A 454 17.70 -10.25 -8.78
N GLY A 455 17.05 -9.11 -8.59
CA GLY A 455 15.74 -8.78 -9.16
C GLY A 455 14.57 -9.59 -8.57
N GLN A 456 14.79 -10.42 -7.54
CA GLN A 456 13.75 -11.31 -7.01
C GLN A 456 12.62 -10.54 -6.32
N ARG A 457 11.44 -10.52 -6.93
CA ARG A 457 10.24 -9.84 -6.43
C ARG A 457 9.91 -10.15 -4.97
N ARG A 458 9.96 -11.43 -4.58
CA ARG A 458 9.67 -11.88 -3.20
C ARG A 458 10.54 -11.19 -2.14
N VAL A 459 11.79 -10.87 -2.48
CA VAL A 459 12.73 -10.20 -1.57
C VAL A 459 12.32 -8.74 -1.40
N ARG A 460 11.92 -8.07 -2.48
CA ARG A 460 11.35 -6.71 -2.44
C ARG A 460 10.05 -6.68 -1.63
N ASP A 461 9.16 -7.64 -1.83
CA ASP A 461 7.88 -7.69 -1.11
C ASP A 461 8.10 -7.88 0.39
N SER A 462 9.06 -8.73 0.77
CA SER A 462 9.50 -8.86 2.16
C SER A 462 10.12 -7.56 2.69
N ALA A 463 10.92 -6.84 1.91
CA ALA A 463 11.47 -5.54 2.30
C ALA A 463 10.36 -4.53 2.62
N ILE A 464 9.34 -4.45 1.75
CA ILE A 464 8.21 -3.52 1.89
C ILE A 464 7.33 -3.91 3.08
N ALA A 465 6.98 -5.19 3.24
CA ALA A 465 6.19 -5.65 4.38
C ALA A 465 6.93 -5.36 5.70
N SER A 466 8.23 -5.61 5.74
CA SER A 466 9.09 -5.33 6.89
C SER A 466 9.14 -3.82 7.19
N ALA A 467 9.45 -2.98 6.19
CA ALA A 467 9.50 -1.54 6.37
C ALA A 467 8.15 -0.95 6.80
N GLN A 468 7.04 -1.47 6.27
CA GLN A 468 5.70 -1.06 6.67
C GLN A 468 5.40 -1.45 8.12
N HIS A 469 5.80 -2.65 8.55
CA HIS A 469 5.67 -3.07 9.95
C HIS A 469 6.46 -2.16 10.89
N TRP A 470 7.71 -1.81 10.54
CA TRP A 470 8.47 -0.81 11.30
C TRP A 470 7.72 0.52 11.42
N VAL A 471 7.29 1.07 10.28
CA VAL A 471 6.59 2.36 10.25
C VAL A 471 5.28 2.31 11.01
N ASP A 472 4.56 1.19 11.03
CA ASP A 472 3.28 1.04 11.71
C ASP A 472 3.43 0.70 13.20
N VAL A 473 4.16 -0.37 13.51
CA VAL A 473 4.13 -1.02 14.82
C VAL A 473 5.33 -0.61 15.67
N ASP A 474 6.56 -0.81 15.18
CA ASP A 474 7.76 -0.73 16.02
C ASP A 474 8.29 0.70 16.21
N LEU A 475 7.98 1.61 15.28
CA LEU A 475 8.26 3.04 15.39
C LEU A 475 7.30 3.69 16.38
N CYS A 476 7.84 4.21 17.48
CA CYS A 476 7.08 4.88 18.51
C CYS A 476 6.63 6.27 18.05
N LYS A 477 5.40 6.40 17.54
CA LYS A 477 4.86 7.68 17.04
C LYS A 477 4.48 8.65 18.16
N TYR A 478 4.38 8.16 19.39
CA TYR A 478 4.04 8.96 20.54
C TYR A 478 4.58 8.34 21.83
N ASP A 479 5.25 9.15 22.62
CA ASP A 479 5.55 8.91 24.03
C ASP A 479 5.70 10.28 24.71
N PRO A 480 5.27 10.46 25.97
CA PRO A 480 5.54 11.69 26.72
C PRO A 480 7.04 11.92 26.98
N ASP A 481 7.88 10.87 26.95
CA ASP A 481 9.33 11.02 26.98
C ASP A 481 9.86 11.35 25.57
N PRO A 482 10.45 12.55 25.36
CA PRO A 482 11.00 12.94 24.07
C PRO A 482 12.20 12.08 23.63
N LEU A 483 12.82 11.31 24.53
CA LEU A 483 13.87 10.35 24.17
C LEU A 483 13.30 9.05 23.58
N ILE A 484 12.01 8.80 23.77
CA ILE A 484 11.30 7.63 23.23
C ILE A 484 10.48 8.02 22.00
N HIS A 485 9.88 9.20 21.99
CA HIS A 485 9.10 9.72 20.88
C HIS A 485 9.92 9.74 19.57
N GLY A 486 9.39 9.10 18.52
CA GLY A 486 10.05 8.96 17.22
C GLY A 486 11.16 7.91 17.18
N GLY A 487 11.39 7.18 18.28
CA GLY A 487 12.39 6.12 18.36
C GLY A 487 11.87 4.76 17.91
N LEU A 488 12.77 3.96 17.32
CA LEU A 488 12.53 2.55 17.03
C LEU A 488 12.77 1.72 18.29
N LYS A 489 11.91 0.73 18.50
CA LYS A 489 11.92 -0.14 19.68
C LYS A 489 12.84 -1.34 19.43
N ILE A 490 13.71 -1.65 20.39
CA ILE A 490 14.53 -2.87 20.35
C ILE A 490 13.64 -4.13 20.28
N HIS A 491 14.18 -5.20 19.70
CA HIS A 491 13.63 -6.56 19.78
C HIS A 491 13.01 -6.85 21.16
N THR A 492 11.71 -7.11 21.21
CA THR A 492 10.99 -7.15 22.49
C THR A 492 9.70 -7.95 22.41
N ARG A 493 9.10 -8.24 23.55
CA ARG A 493 7.75 -8.81 23.57
C ARG A 493 6.73 -7.75 23.18
N TYR A 494 5.70 -8.16 22.44
CA TYR A 494 4.62 -7.28 21.97
C TYR A 494 5.11 -6.05 21.20
N HIS A 495 6.23 -6.16 20.48
CA HIS A 495 6.80 -5.15 19.56
C HIS A 495 7.28 -3.83 20.17
N VAL A 496 6.57 -3.23 21.13
CA VAL A 496 6.88 -1.86 21.59
C VAL A 496 7.24 -1.72 23.07
N THR A 497 7.29 -2.82 23.82
CA THR A 497 7.57 -2.78 25.27
C THR A 497 9.06 -2.61 25.61
N GLY A 498 9.92 -2.65 24.59
CA GLY A 498 11.36 -2.43 24.71
C GLY A 498 11.72 -0.95 24.88
N GLY A 499 12.99 -0.70 25.21
CA GLY A 499 13.56 0.64 25.13
C GLY A 499 13.85 1.04 23.68
N VAL A 500 14.15 2.33 23.48
CA VAL A 500 14.72 2.83 22.22
C VAL A 500 16.22 2.66 22.27
N THR A 501 16.80 2.02 21.26
CA THR A 501 18.24 1.78 21.15
C THR A 501 18.67 1.96 19.70
N PRO A 502 19.80 2.62 19.41
CA PRO A 502 20.34 2.68 18.05
C PRO A 502 21.16 1.42 17.70
N SER A 503 20.88 0.26 18.31
CA SER A 503 21.68 -0.95 18.11
C SER A 503 21.12 -1.80 16.97
N HIS A 504 21.94 -2.06 15.94
CA HIS A 504 21.63 -2.96 14.82
C HIS A 504 20.49 -2.50 13.90
N GLU A 505 20.29 -1.18 13.85
CA GLU A 505 19.31 -0.49 13.02
C GLU A 505 20.02 0.61 12.19
N TRP A 506 19.79 0.61 10.87
CA TRP A 506 20.39 1.50 9.89
C TRP A 506 19.63 2.83 9.92
N THR A 507 20.23 3.83 10.55
CA THR A 507 19.59 5.12 10.83
C THR A 507 19.80 6.17 9.74
N GLU A 508 20.65 5.92 8.73
CA GLU A 508 20.91 6.88 7.64
C GLU A 508 19.84 6.89 6.54
N GLY A 509 18.81 6.05 6.68
CA GLY A 509 17.61 6.09 5.85
C GLY A 509 16.88 4.77 5.92
N LEU A 510 15.63 4.76 6.39
CA LEU A 510 14.83 3.53 6.51
C LEU A 510 14.74 2.75 5.17
N LEU A 511 14.93 3.46 4.06
CA LEU A 511 14.97 2.99 2.67
C LEU A 511 15.82 3.96 1.81
N ASP A 512 17.08 4.20 2.16
CA ASP A 512 17.95 5.09 1.36
C ASP A 512 17.99 4.72 -0.13
#